data_AF-A0A4U0WZD1-F1
#
_entry.id   AF-A0A4U0WZD1-F1
#
_cell.length_a   1.000
_cell.length_b   1.000
_cell.length_c   1.000
_cell.angle_alpha   90.00
_cell.angle_beta   90.00
_cell.angle_gamma   90.00
#
_symmetry.space_group_name_H-M   'P 1'
#
loop_
_entity.id
_entity.type
_entity.pdbx_description
1 polymer ?
#
loop_
_entity_poly.entity_id
_entity_poly.type
_entity_poly.pdbx_seq_one_letter_code
_entity_poly.pdbx_strand_id
1 'polypeptide(L)'
;MQSQIGKQRNLEHAAAEIGSKMQNAPETVTSEDAADIHSREARATGIQNPPAGSLSSQAEALAAANEGRTDSSNNGAAAAANNTVPADPAQKSQQHRVQNFEQASEQVTSKMANAPEQVTKEEGDLLHSREQRAFGATSKGGVASQAQSLAAENEKRGGTTA
;
A
#
# COMPACT_ATOMS: atom_id res chain seq x y z
N MET A 1 39.78 -12.82 -4.63
CA MET A 1 39.33 -13.29 -3.30
C MET A 1 39.03 -12.17 -2.28
N GLN A 2 39.23 -10.87 -2.59
CA GLN A 2 38.90 -9.77 -1.65
C GLN A 2 37.39 -9.53 -1.44
N SER A 3 36.54 -9.90 -2.40
CA SER A 3 35.12 -9.54 -2.40
C SER A 3 34.24 -10.30 -1.41
N GLN A 4 34.67 -11.45 -0.87
CA GLN A 4 33.90 -12.17 0.15
C GLN A 4 34.22 -11.69 1.56
N ILE A 5 35.51 -11.47 1.87
CA ILE A 5 35.94 -10.97 3.18
C ILE A 5 35.35 -9.58 3.46
N GLY A 6 35.27 -8.71 2.45
CA GLY A 6 34.65 -7.39 2.59
C GLY A 6 33.15 -7.46 2.88
N LYS A 7 32.41 -8.37 2.21
CA LYS A 7 30.97 -8.56 2.45
C LYS A 7 30.70 -9.08 3.86
N GLN A 8 31.53 -10.02 4.33
CA GLN A 8 31.37 -10.60 5.66
C GLN A 8 31.62 -9.57 6.77
N ARG A 9 32.67 -8.75 6.65
CA ARG A 9 32.94 -7.67 7.60
C ARG A 9 31.85 -6.59 7.60
N ASN A 10 31.33 -6.24 6.43
CA ASN A 10 30.24 -5.28 6.33
C ASN A 10 28.95 -5.82 6.97
N LEU A 11 28.69 -7.12 6.84
CA LEU A 11 27.58 -7.77 7.55
C LEU A 11 27.83 -7.77 9.06
N GLU A 12 29.01 -8.15 9.54
CA GLU A 12 29.34 -8.16 10.98
C GLU A 12 29.18 -6.77 11.61
N HIS A 13 29.64 -5.72 10.93
CA HIS A 13 29.50 -4.35 11.42
C HIS A 13 28.03 -3.96 11.55
N ALA A 14 27.25 -4.19 10.49
CA ALA A 14 25.82 -3.92 10.47
C ALA A 14 25.07 -4.71 11.56
N ALA A 15 25.45 -5.98 11.72
CA ALA A 15 24.88 -6.88 12.72
C ALA A 15 25.17 -6.43 14.15
N ALA A 16 26.39 -5.93 14.41
CA ALA A 16 26.75 -5.41 15.72
C ALA A 16 25.96 -4.14 16.06
N GLU A 17 25.84 -3.20 15.11
CA GLU A 17 25.11 -1.95 15.32
C GLU A 17 23.62 -2.18 15.50
N ILE A 18 23.00 -2.91 14.57
CA ILE A 18 21.55 -3.16 14.58
C ILE A 18 21.19 -4.13 15.70
N GLY A 19 22.00 -5.15 15.98
CA GLY A 19 21.81 -6.03 17.13
C GLY A 19 21.89 -5.27 18.46
N SER A 20 22.82 -4.32 18.60
CA SER A 20 22.90 -3.46 19.79
C SER A 20 21.69 -2.54 19.93
N LYS A 21 21.21 -1.96 18.82
CA LYS A 21 19.97 -1.17 18.80
C LYS A 21 18.76 -2.02 19.19
N MET A 22 18.61 -3.22 18.62
CA MET A 22 17.51 -4.14 18.94
C MET A 22 17.49 -4.54 20.42
N GLN A 23 18.65 -4.68 21.05
CA GLN A 23 18.77 -5.14 22.43
C GLN A 23 18.60 -4.01 23.46
N ASN A 24 19.07 -2.80 23.16
CA ASN A 24 19.02 -1.66 24.09
C ASN A 24 17.85 -0.70 23.83
N ALA A 25 17.44 -0.56 22.56
CA ALA A 25 16.42 0.39 22.11
C ALA A 25 15.60 -0.21 20.94
N PRO A 26 14.88 -1.33 21.18
CA PRO A 26 14.13 -2.04 20.15
C PRO A 26 13.11 -1.14 19.43
N GLU A 27 12.64 -0.08 20.07
CA GLU A 27 11.69 0.91 19.56
C GLU A 27 12.26 1.88 18.53
N THR A 28 13.58 2.01 18.47
CA THR A 28 14.29 2.88 17.52
C THR A 28 14.66 2.18 16.21
N VAL A 29 14.42 0.86 16.11
CA VAL A 29 14.70 0.08 14.92
C VAL A 29 13.72 0.45 13.82
N THR A 30 14.24 0.81 12.65
CA THR A 30 13.48 1.25 11.46
C THR A 30 13.51 0.20 10.35
N SER A 31 12.62 0.33 9.36
CA SER A 31 12.64 -0.52 8.15
C SER A 31 13.95 -0.36 7.36
N GLU A 32 14.54 0.83 7.37
CA GLU A 32 15.83 1.09 6.73
C GLU A 32 16.95 0.26 7.38
N ASP A 33 17.03 0.23 8.71
CA ASP A 33 17.98 -0.59 9.46
C ASP A 33 17.77 -2.08 9.11
N ALA A 34 16.51 -2.54 9.04
CA ALA A 34 16.18 -3.92 8.69
C ALA A 34 16.55 -4.30 7.24
N ALA A 35 16.25 -3.43 6.27
CA ALA A 35 16.56 -3.65 4.85
C ALA A 35 18.08 -3.65 4.58
N ASP A 36 18.81 -2.79 5.30
CA ASP A 36 20.25 -2.67 5.18
C ASP A 36 20.97 -3.94 5.65
N ILE A 37 20.54 -4.52 6.78
CA ILE A 37 21.07 -5.81 7.23
C ILE A 37 20.64 -6.98 6.35
N HIS A 38 19.39 -6.99 5.86
CA HIS A 38 18.88 -8.01 4.93
C HIS A 38 19.70 -8.08 3.65
N SER A 39 19.96 -6.93 3.04
CA SER A 39 20.75 -6.84 1.81
C SER A 39 22.17 -7.36 2.00
N ARG A 40 22.79 -7.06 3.15
CA ARG A 40 24.13 -7.54 3.49
C ARG A 40 24.15 -9.02 3.82
N GLU A 41 23.15 -9.52 4.53
CA GLU A 41 23.00 -10.94 4.86
C GLU A 41 22.83 -11.77 3.58
N ALA A 42 21.96 -11.33 2.67
CA ALA A 42 21.76 -11.97 1.38
C ALA A 42 23.02 -11.97 0.50
N ARG A 43 23.80 -10.89 0.52
CA ARG A 43 25.05 -10.78 -0.25
C ARG A 43 26.19 -11.60 0.33
N ALA A 44 26.24 -11.77 1.65
CA ALA A 44 27.29 -12.50 2.35
C ALA A 44 27.01 -14.02 2.36
N THR A 45 25.78 -14.43 2.63
CA THR A 45 25.36 -15.84 2.68
C THR A 45 24.98 -16.39 1.31
N GLY A 46 24.63 -15.52 0.35
CA GLY A 46 24.08 -15.89 -0.95
C GLY A 46 22.61 -16.32 -0.91
N ILE A 47 21.96 -16.21 0.26
CA ILE A 47 20.56 -16.61 0.45
C ILE A 47 19.69 -15.36 0.42
N GLN A 48 18.87 -15.22 -0.61
CA GLN A 48 18.05 -14.02 -0.82
C GLN A 48 17.02 -13.76 0.29
N ASN A 49 16.52 -14.85 0.90
CA ASN A 49 15.63 -14.80 2.05
C ASN A 49 16.32 -15.47 3.24
N PRO A 50 16.87 -14.69 4.18
CA PRO A 50 17.53 -15.26 5.34
C PRO A 50 16.53 -16.07 6.18
N PRO A 51 16.99 -17.12 6.87
CA PRO A 51 16.11 -18.02 7.61
C PRO A 51 15.37 -17.28 8.73
N ALA A 52 14.16 -17.74 9.05
CA ALA A 52 13.40 -17.24 10.18
C ALA A 52 14.23 -17.38 11.48
N GLY A 53 14.41 -16.26 12.19
CA GLY A 53 15.28 -16.18 13.37
C GLY A 53 16.68 -15.59 13.08
N SER A 54 17.02 -15.28 11.83
CA SER A 54 18.20 -14.46 11.54
C SER A 54 18.06 -13.05 12.12
N LEU A 55 19.19 -12.33 12.23
CA LEU A 55 19.18 -10.98 12.74
C LEU A 55 18.37 -10.04 11.83
N SER A 56 18.42 -10.21 10.51
CA SER A 56 17.57 -9.47 9.56
C SER A 56 16.09 -9.74 9.79
N SER A 57 15.70 -11.00 9.93
CA SER A 57 14.29 -11.35 10.19
C SER A 57 13.77 -10.77 11.51
N GLN A 58 14.61 -10.75 12.55
CA GLN A 58 14.26 -10.13 13.82
C GLN A 58 14.21 -8.60 13.74
N ALA A 59 15.12 -7.98 12.99
CA ALA A 59 15.13 -6.53 12.75
C ALA A 59 13.89 -6.10 11.96
N GLU A 60 13.49 -6.86 10.93
CA GLU A 60 12.25 -6.62 10.17
C GLU A 60 11.01 -6.72 11.06
N ALA A 61 10.95 -7.73 11.94
CA ALA A 61 9.83 -7.89 12.87
C ALA A 61 9.72 -6.71 13.86
N LEU A 62 10.85 -6.24 14.39
CA LEU A 62 10.90 -5.08 15.29
C LEU A 62 10.56 -3.78 14.55
N ALA A 63 11.13 -3.58 13.36
CA ALA A 63 10.83 -2.44 12.51
C ALA A 63 9.34 -2.36 12.19
N ALA A 64 8.73 -3.45 11.72
CA ALA A 64 7.29 -3.51 11.42
C ALA A 64 6.44 -3.24 12.68
N ALA A 65 6.87 -3.72 13.85
CA ALA A 65 6.19 -3.44 15.12
C ALA A 65 6.29 -1.96 15.53
N ASN A 66 7.40 -1.29 15.22
CA ASN A 66 7.57 0.14 15.51
C ASN A 66 6.85 1.02 14.48
N GLU A 67 6.93 0.65 13.20
CA GLU A 67 6.23 1.33 12.12
C GLU A 67 4.72 1.25 12.30
N GLY A 68 4.17 0.09 12.71
CA GLY A 68 2.76 -0.04 13.06
C GLY A 68 2.32 0.87 14.23
N ARG A 69 3.24 1.25 15.13
CA ARG A 69 2.96 2.23 16.20
C ARG A 69 3.01 3.68 15.68
N THR A 70 3.89 4.02 14.73
CA THR A 70 3.94 5.35 14.10
C THR A 70 2.86 5.57 13.06
N ASP A 71 2.43 4.52 12.38
CA ASP A 71 1.37 4.49 11.36
C ASP A 71 -0.03 4.62 11.98
N SER A 72 -0.23 4.13 13.21
CA SER A 72 -1.47 4.37 13.97
C SER A 72 -1.74 5.87 14.25
N SER A 73 -0.75 6.75 14.06
CA SER A 73 -0.92 8.21 14.15
C SER A 73 -1.07 8.87 12.77
N ASN A 74 -0.65 8.23 11.68
CA ASN A 74 -0.74 8.77 10.33
C ASN A 74 -0.89 7.66 9.28
N ASN A 75 -2.14 7.27 9.03
CA ASN A 75 -2.66 6.68 7.79
C ASN A 75 -1.67 5.95 6.88
N GLY A 76 -1.53 4.64 7.08
CA GLY A 76 -0.81 3.79 6.13
C GLY A 76 -0.76 2.30 6.43
N ALA A 77 -1.58 1.78 7.36
CA ALA A 77 -1.45 0.42 7.90
C ALA A 77 -1.71 -0.70 6.88
N ALA A 78 -0.75 -0.93 6.00
CA ALA A 78 -0.58 -2.15 5.24
C ALA A 78 0.11 -3.21 6.11
N ALA A 79 -0.73 -3.83 6.95
CA ALA A 79 -0.71 -5.27 7.19
C ALA A 79 0.49 -5.88 7.94
N ALA A 80 0.40 -5.89 9.27
CA ALA A 80 0.95 -6.97 10.09
C ALA A 80 -0.13 -7.56 11.03
N ALA A 81 -0.45 -8.81 10.72
CA ALA A 81 -1.16 -9.84 11.47
C ALA A 81 -1.58 -9.56 12.94
N ASN A 82 -2.89 -9.59 13.19
CA ASN A 82 -3.40 -10.23 14.41
C ASN A 82 -4.81 -10.84 14.22
N ASN A 83 -4.84 -12.17 14.20
CA ASN A 83 -5.95 -13.04 14.59
C ASN A 83 -7.36 -12.79 14.03
N THR A 84 -7.51 -12.84 12.70
CA THR A 84 -8.75 -13.26 12.05
C THR A 84 -8.36 -14.27 10.99
N VAL A 85 -9.10 -15.39 10.91
CA VAL A 85 -9.13 -16.41 9.83
C VAL A 85 -8.37 -15.90 8.60
N PRO A 86 -7.32 -16.59 8.10
CA PRO A 86 -6.46 -16.04 7.05
C PRO A 86 -7.35 -15.57 5.91
N ALA A 87 -7.59 -14.25 5.87
CA ALA A 87 -8.45 -13.66 4.88
C ALA A 87 -7.68 -13.90 3.60
N ASP A 88 -8.25 -14.75 2.77
CA ASP A 88 -7.71 -15.20 1.51
C ASP A 88 -7.09 -13.97 0.81
N PRO A 89 -5.86 -14.00 0.28
CA PRO A 89 -5.31 -12.86 -0.46
C PRO A 89 -6.30 -12.31 -1.51
N ALA A 90 -7.20 -13.16 -2.02
CA ALA A 90 -8.36 -12.75 -2.79
C ALA A 90 -9.32 -11.79 -2.04
N GLN A 91 -9.65 -12.06 -0.77
CA GLN A 91 -10.49 -11.21 0.09
C GLN A 91 -9.85 -9.85 0.37
N LYS A 92 -8.55 -9.78 0.68
CA LYS A 92 -7.85 -8.48 0.84
C LYS A 92 -7.87 -7.66 -0.45
N SER A 93 -7.63 -8.32 -1.58
CA SER A 93 -7.72 -7.67 -2.90
C SER A 93 -9.15 -7.17 -3.18
N GLN A 94 -10.19 -7.95 -2.84
CA GLN A 94 -11.58 -7.50 -2.99
C GLN A 94 -11.89 -6.31 -2.10
N GLN A 95 -11.50 -6.32 -0.82
CA GLN A 95 -11.70 -5.20 0.09
C GLN A 95 -11.03 -3.92 -0.43
N HIS A 96 -9.80 -4.02 -0.92
CA HIS A 96 -9.12 -2.88 -1.52
C HIS A 96 -9.84 -2.35 -2.77
N ARG A 97 -10.36 -3.24 -3.62
CA ARG A 97 -11.17 -2.82 -4.80
C ARG A 97 -12.44 -2.08 -4.39
N VAL A 98 -13.15 -2.58 -3.39
CA VAL A 98 -14.37 -1.93 -2.85
C VAL A 98 -14.03 -0.57 -2.24
N GLN A 99 -13.00 -0.47 -1.41
CA GLN A 99 -12.58 0.81 -0.81
C GLN A 99 -12.18 1.86 -1.85
N ASN A 100 -11.43 1.44 -2.88
CA ASN A 100 -11.08 2.34 -3.98
C ASN A 100 -12.32 2.86 -4.73
N PHE A 101 -13.34 2.01 -4.91
CA PHE A 101 -14.61 2.43 -5.49
C PHE A 101 -15.35 3.40 -4.58
N GLU A 102 -15.45 3.10 -3.29
CA GLU A 102 -16.17 3.91 -2.30
C GLU A 102 -15.58 5.33 -2.23
N GLN A 103 -14.26 5.46 -2.07
CA GLN A 103 -13.58 6.76 -2.07
C GLN A 103 -13.80 7.55 -3.37
N ALA A 104 -13.79 6.88 -4.52
CA ALA A 104 -14.07 7.52 -5.80
C ALA A 104 -15.51 8.01 -5.86
N SER A 105 -16.44 7.17 -5.39
CA SER A 105 -17.87 7.45 -5.39
C SER A 105 -18.22 8.61 -4.48
N GLU A 106 -17.58 8.74 -3.32
CA GLU A 106 -17.79 9.87 -2.40
C GLU A 106 -17.35 11.19 -3.04
N GLN A 107 -16.17 11.21 -3.66
CA GLN A 107 -15.65 12.40 -4.34
C GLN A 107 -16.56 12.84 -5.48
N VAL A 108 -16.95 11.90 -6.35
CA VAL A 108 -17.80 12.23 -7.51
C VAL A 108 -19.23 12.50 -7.08
N THR A 109 -19.78 11.81 -6.08
CA THR A 109 -21.13 12.12 -5.55
C THR A 109 -21.17 13.52 -4.94
N SER A 110 -20.15 13.89 -4.16
CA SER A 110 -20.03 15.24 -3.61
C SER A 110 -19.95 16.27 -4.74
N LYS A 111 -19.20 15.99 -5.80
CA LYS A 111 -19.12 16.86 -6.98
C LYS A 111 -20.43 16.92 -7.77
N MET A 112 -21.13 15.80 -7.96
CA MET A 112 -22.45 15.74 -8.59
C MET A 112 -23.49 16.55 -7.81
N ALA A 113 -23.40 16.57 -6.48
CA ALA A 113 -24.33 17.32 -5.64
C ALA A 113 -24.05 18.83 -5.61
N ASN A 114 -22.78 19.23 -5.60
CA ASN A 114 -22.39 20.64 -5.44
C ASN A 114 -22.12 21.36 -6.78
N ALA A 115 -21.61 20.65 -7.78
CA ALA A 115 -21.17 21.18 -9.06
C ALA A 115 -21.37 20.14 -10.18
N PRO A 116 -22.63 19.75 -10.49
CA PRO A 116 -22.93 18.72 -11.47
C PRO A 116 -22.37 19.04 -12.86
N GLU A 117 -22.27 20.32 -13.25
CA GLU A 117 -21.66 20.73 -14.53
C GLU A 117 -20.15 20.50 -14.65
N GLN A 118 -19.47 20.24 -13.52
CA GLN A 118 -18.02 19.99 -13.50
C GLN A 118 -17.67 18.50 -13.54
N VAL A 119 -18.66 17.61 -13.51
CA VAL A 119 -18.43 16.17 -13.61
C VAL A 119 -17.91 15.85 -15.01
N THR A 120 -16.71 15.29 -15.09
CA THR A 120 -16.04 15.01 -16.36
C THR A 120 -16.21 13.54 -16.77
N LYS A 121 -15.94 13.27 -18.06
CA LYS A 121 -15.99 11.92 -18.61
C LYS A 121 -14.97 11.00 -17.93
N GLU A 122 -13.78 11.51 -17.64
CA GLU A 122 -12.73 10.77 -16.94
C GLU A 122 -13.19 10.30 -15.56
N GLU A 123 -13.92 11.16 -14.83
CA GLU A 123 -14.47 10.81 -13.51
C GLU A 123 -15.55 9.72 -13.62
N GLY A 124 -16.43 9.82 -14.63
CA GLY A 124 -17.43 8.79 -14.92
C GLY A 124 -16.82 7.43 -15.30
N ASP A 125 -15.84 7.43 -16.20
CA ASP A 125 -15.15 6.22 -16.66
C ASP A 125 -14.28 5.60 -15.55
N LEU A 126 -13.66 6.43 -14.70
CA LEU A 126 -12.92 5.98 -13.53
C LEU A 126 -13.83 5.26 -12.54
N LEU A 127 -15.01 5.82 -12.25
CA LEU A 127 -15.99 5.19 -11.37
C LEU A 127 -16.50 3.88 -11.95
N HIS A 128 -16.82 3.85 -13.25
CA HIS A 128 -17.25 2.65 -13.94
C HIS A 128 -16.21 1.53 -13.84
N SER A 129 -14.95 1.84 -14.12
CA SER A 129 -13.83 0.91 -14.01
C SER A 129 -13.66 0.37 -12.58
N ARG A 130 -13.80 1.23 -11.57
CA ARG A 130 -13.68 0.85 -10.16
C ARG A 130 -14.85 -0.02 -9.71
N GLU A 131 -16.09 0.29 -10.12
CA GLU A 131 -17.27 -0.51 -9.81
C GLU A 131 -17.19 -1.90 -10.46
N GLN A 132 -16.79 -1.97 -11.73
CA GLN A 132 -16.58 -3.23 -12.46
C GLN A 132 -15.52 -4.10 -11.77
N ARG A 133 -14.43 -3.50 -11.28
CA ARG A 133 -13.40 -4.23 -10.55
C ARG A 133 -13.90 -4.71 -9.18
N ALA A 134 -14.67 -3.89 -8.47
CA ALA A 134 -15.15 -4.18 -7.13
C ALA A 134 -16.30 -5.21 -7.11
N PHE A 135 -17.26 -5.08 -8.02
CA PHE A 135 -18.51 -5.85 -8.01
C PHE A 135 -18.74 -6.70 -9.25
N GLY A 136 -17.91 -6.58 -10.29
CA GLY A 136 -18.04 -7.32 -11.55
C GLY A 136 -19.17 -6.82 -12.47
N ALA A 137 -19.92 -5.80 -12.04
CA ALA A 137 -21.00 -5.20 -12.80
C ALA A 137 -21.20 -3.75 -12.37
N THR A 138 -21.84 -2.97 -13.24
CA THR A 138 -22.28 -1.60 -12.94
C THR A 138 -23.77 -1.59 -12.75
N SER A 139 -24.21 -1.07 -11.60
CA SER A 139 -25.63 -0.97 -11.31
C SER A 139 -26.28 0.08 -12.20
N LYS A 140 -27.32 -0.30 -12.94
CA LYS A 140 -28.09 0.63 -13.76
C LYS A 140 -28.74 1.69 -12.86
N GLY A 141 -28.38 2.96 -13.07
CA GLY A 141 -28.82 4.07 -12.23
C GLY A 141 -28.02 4.25 -10.92
N GLY A 142 -26.97 3.46 -10.71
CA GLY A 142 -25.99 3.68 -9.65
C GLY A 142 -25.10 4.89 -9.92
N VAL A 143 -24.26 5.25 -8.94
CA VAL A 143 -23.43 6.47 -8.97
C VAL A 143 -22.57 6.55 -10.24
N ALA A 144 -21.96 5.45 -10.67
CA ALA A 144 -21.16 5.44 -11.91
C ALA A 144 -22.01 5.72 -13.16
N SER A 145 -23.19 5.11 -13.27
CA SER A 145 -24.12 5.35 -14.38
C SER A 145 -24.61 6.80 -14.40
N GLN A 146 -24.88 7.38 -13.23
CA GLN A 146 -25.30 8.77 -13.09
C GLN A 146 -24.17 9.74 -13.44
N ALA A 147 -22.95 9.47 -12.95
CA ALA A 147 -21.77 10.26 -13.27
C ALA A 147 -21.48 10.27 -14.77
N GLN A 148 -21.56 9.12 -15.46
CA GLN A 148 -21.39 9.05 -16.91
C GLN A 148 -22.51 9.79 -17.66
N SER A 149 -23.75 9.74 -17.18
CA SER A 149 -24.87 10.46 -17.81
C SER A 149 -24.69 11.97 -17.68
N LEU A 150 -24.33 12.45 -16.48
CA LEU A 150 -24.04 13.86 -16.24
C LEU A 150 -22.83 14.34 -17.06
N ALA A 151 -21.75 13.56 -17.08
CA ALA A 151 -20.58 13.87 -17.89
C ALA A 151 -20.93 13.99 -19.38
N ALA A 152 -21.74 13.06 -19.92
CA ALA A 152 -22.17 13.12 -21.31
C ALA A 152 -23.09 14.33 -21.59
N GLU A 153 -23.92 14.76 -20.64
CA GLU A 153 -24.68 16.00 -20.74
C GLU A 153 -23.78 17.24 -20.69
N ASN A 154 -22.77 17.24 -19.83
CA ASN A 154 -21.80 18.32 -19.70
C ASN A 154 -20.93 18.45 -20.95
N GLU A 155 -20.49 17.35 -21.54
CA GLU A 155 -19.78 17.36 -22.83
C GLU A 155 -20.66 17.96 -23.94
N LYS A 156 -21.95 17.64 -23.97
CA LYS A 156 -22.90 18.22 -24.93
C LYS A 156 -23.14 19.72 -24.71
N ARG A 157 -23.13 20.19 -23.45
CA ARG A 157 -23.34 21.61 -23.11
C ARG A 157 -22.05 22.45 -23.26
N GLY A 158 -20.90 21.88 -22.90
CA GLY A 158 -19.57 22.50 -22.98
C GLY A 158 -18.92 22.43 -24.36
N GLY A 159 -19.42 21.58 -25.26
CA GLY A 159 -18.99 21.49 -26.66
C GLY A 159 -19.28 22.73 -27.54
N THR A 160 -19.68 23.86 -26.95
CA THR A 160 -19.93 25.14 -27.67
C THR A 160 -18.88 26.22 -27.39
N THR A 161 -17.77 25.90 -26.71
CA THR A 161 -16.62 26.81 -26.61
C THR A 161 -15.39 26.17 -27.24
N ALA A 162 -15.34 26.23 -28.57
CA ALA A 162 -14.12 26.19 -29.36
C ALA A 162 -13.85 27.60 -29.90
#